data_AF-A0A960R6A0-F1
#
_entry.id   AF-A0A960R6A0-F1
#
_cell.length_a   1.000
_cell.length_b   1.000
_cell.length_c   1.000
_cell.angle_alpha   90.00
_cell.angle_beta   90.00
_cell.angle_gamma   90.00
#
_symmetry.space_group_name_H-M   'P 1'
#
loop_
_entity.id
_entity.type
_entity.pdbx_description
1 polymer ?
#
loop_
_entity_poly.entity_id
_entity_poly.type
_entity_poly.pdbx_seq_one_letter_code
_entity_poly.pdbx_strand_id
1 'polypeptide(L)' 'LFCVERRKAWRILQSKAGQVNKDYLAQKALLAKHDKGEISLDDLKAKTAELYAAELAAVS' A
#
# COMPACT_ATOMS: atom_id res chain seq x y z
N LEU A 1 -0.29 -20.75 2.32
CA LEU A 1 -1.47 -20.04 2.89
C LEU A 1 -1.19 -19.27 4.20
N PHE A 2 -0.36 -19.75 5.13
CA PHE A 2 -0.19 -19.12 6.46
C PHE A 2 0.49 -17.74 6.51
N CYS A 3 1.41 -17.43 5.59
CA CYS A 3 2.18 -16.19 5.64
C CYS A 3 1.32 -14.92 5.46
N VAL A 4 0.30 -14.99 4.60
CA VAL A 4 -0.59 -13.86 4.32
C VAL A 4 -1.50 -13.58 5.52
N GLU A 5 -2.12 -14.62 6.09
CA GLU A 5 -3.00 -14.48 7.24
C GLU A 5 -2.26 -14.02 8.50
N ARG A 6 -1.04 -14.50 8.73
CA ARG A 6 -0.17 -13.99 9.80
C ARG A 6 0.15 -12.50 9.63
N ARG A 7 0.42 -12.06 8.39
CA ARG A 7 0.69 -10.64 8.10
C ARG A 7 -0.56 -9.78 8.28
N LYS A 8 -1.74 -10.27 7.90
CA LYS A 8 -3.02 -9.58 8.18
C LYS A 8 -3.26 -9.45 9.69
N ALA A 9 -3.14 -10.54 10.45
CA ALA A 9 -3.30 -10.55 11.89
C ALA A 9 -2.33 -9.59 12.60
N TRP A 10 -1.06 -9.56 12.15
CA TRP A 10 -0.07 -8.62 12.65
C TRP A 10 -0.47 -7.16 12.42
N ARG A 11 -0.93 -6.80 11.22
CA ARG A 11 -1.40 -5.43 10.94
C ARG A 11 -2.61 -5.04 11.80
N ILE A 12 -3.53 -5.98 12.04
CA ILE A 12 -4.69 -5.76 12.92
C ILE A 12 -4.23 -5.46 14.35
N LEU A 13 -3.24 -6.20 14.87
CA LEU A 13 -2.70 -5.97 16.20
C LEU A 13 -2.00 -4.60 16.31
N GLN A 14 -1.19 -4.24 15.31
CA GLN A 14 -0.53 -2.94 15.23
C GLN A 14 -1.55 -1.79 15.25
N SER A 15 -2.62 -1.91 14.47
CA SER A 15 -3.70 -0.91 14.44
C SER A 15 -4.38 -0.76 15.79
N LYS A 16 -4.66 -1.87 16.51
CA LYS A 16 -5.22 -1.82 17.87
C LYS A 16 -4.28 -1.15 18.88
N ALA A 17 -2.97 -1.26 18.68
CA ALA A 17 -1.96 -0.58 19.48
C ALA A 17 -1.72 0.89 19.06
N GLY A 18 -2.49 1.43 18.11
CA GLY A 18 -2.32 2.80 17.60
C GLY A 18 -1.14 2.96 16.64
N GLN A 19 -0.46 1.88 16.26
CA GLN A 19 0.64 1.93 15.30
C GLN A 19 0.09 2.03 13.87
N VAL A 20 0.37 3.16 13.22
CA VAL A 20 -0.01 3.40 11.82
C VAL A 20 0.94 2.66 10.89
N ASN A 21 0.38 1.90 9.93
CA ASN A 21 1.15 1.21 8.92
C ASN A 21 1.30 2.10 7.66
N LYS A 22 2.45 2.78 7.54
CA LYS A 22 2.74 3.71 6.43
C LYS A 22 2.75 3.02 5.06
N ASP A 23 3.31 1.80 4.98
CA ASP A 23 3.33 1.01 3.74
C ASP A 23 1.91 0.72 3.21
N TYR A 24 0.99 0.40 4.12
CA TYR A 24 -0.40 0.13 3.77
C TYR A 24 -1.12 1.39 3.26
N LEU A 25 -0.85 2.55 3.85
CA LEU A 25 -1.42 3.82 3.39
C LEU A 25 -0.91 4.18 2.00
N ALA A 26 0.39 4.01 1.75
CA ALA A 26 1.00 4.24 0.44
C ALA A 26 0.41 3.30 -0.63
N GLN A 27 0.25 2.01 -0.32
CA GLN A 27 -0.40 1.04 -1.23
C GLN A 27 -1.85 1.43 -1.52
N LYS A 28 -2.60 1.84 -0.49
CA LYS A 28 -4.00 2.25 -0.64
C LYS A 28 -4.12 3.50 -1.51
N ALA A 29 -3.23 4.47 -1.33
CA ALA A 29 -3.20 5.69 -2.15
C ALA A 29 -2.90 5.37 -3.62
N LEU A 30 -1.91 4.51 -3.87
CA LEU A 30 -1.55 4.08 -5.23
C LEU A 30 -2.70 3.37 -5.93
N LEU A 31 -3.38 2.44 -5.25
CA LEU A 31 -4.53 1.72 -5.80
C LEU A 31 -5.69 2.68 -6.08
N ALA A 32 -5.95 3.65 -5.19
CA ALA A 32 -6.99 4.65 -5.41
C ALA A 32 -6.73 5.51 -6.66
N LYS A 33 -5.46 5.82 -6.99
CA LYS A 33 -5.11 6.53 -8.24
C LYS A 33 -5.40 5.69 -9.48
N HIS A 34 -5.12 4.39 -9.41
CA HIS A 34 -5.48 3.46 -10.48
C HIS A 34 -6.99 3.34 -10.64
N ASP A 35 -7.73 3.19 -9.55
CA ASP A 35 -9.20 3.07 -9.56
C ASP A 35 -9.88 4.33 -10.14
N LYS A 36 -9.25 5.51 -9.99
CA LYS A 36 -9.69 6.78 -10.58
C LYS A 36 -9.32 6.92 -12.06
N GLY A 37 -8.51 6.03 -12.61
CA GLY A 37 -8.00 6.12 -13.98
C GLY A 37 -6.84 7.10 -14.16
N GLU A 38 -6.22 7.59 -13.09
CA GLU A 38 -5.05 8.49 -13.16
C GLU A 38 -3.79 7.74 -13.63
N ILE A 39 -3.75 6.42 -13.43
CA ILE A 39 -2.63 5.56 -13.81
C ILE A 39 -3.19 4.33 -14.53
N SER A 40 -2.66 4.00 -15.71
CA SER A 40 -3.05 2.79 -16.43
C SER A 40 -2.56 1.54 -15.69
N LEU A 41 -3.23 0.40 -15.92
CA LEU A 41 -2.80 -0.87 -15.31
C LEU A 41 -1.41 -1.30 -15.79
N ASP A 42 -1.06 -0.97 -17.02
CA ASP A 42 0.24 -1.28 -17.60
C ASP A 42 1.35 -0.42 -16.98
N ASP A 43 1.11 0.88 -16.80
CA ASP A 43 2.04 1.76 -16.10
C ASP A 43 2.21 1.36 -14.63
N LEU A 44 1.12 1.00 -13.97
CA LEU A 44 1.14 0.52 -12.59
C LEU A 44 2.06 -0.70 -12.45
N LYS A 45 1.96 -1.67 -13.38
CA LYS A 45 2.79 -2.88 -13.37
C LYS A 45 4.24 -2.60 -13.75
N ALA A 46 4.48 -1.73 -14.73
CA ALA A 46 5.83 -1.43 -15.21
C ALA A 46 6.64 -0.62 -14.19
N LYS A 47 5.99 0.28 -13.45
CA LYS A 47 6.64 1.27 -12.57
C LYS A 47 6.21 1.12 -11.10
N THR A 48 5.81 -0.08 -10.68
CA THR A 48 5.25 -0.30 -9.34
C THR A 48 6.17 0.22 -8.23
N ALA A 49 7.48 -0.05 -8.31
CA ALA A 49 8.44 0.35 -7.28
C ALA A 49 8.59 1.87 -7.17
N GLU A 50 8.66 2.58 -8.31
CA GLU A 50 8.80 4.04 -8.37
C GLU A 50 7.55 4.74 -7.85
N LEU A 51 6.38 4.31 -8.34
CA LEU A 51 5.09 4.86 -7.93
C LEU A 51 4.84 4.59 -6.44
N TYR A 52 5.16 3.39 -5.96
CA TYR A 52 5.06 3.07 -4.53
C TYR A 52 6.00 3.91 -3.68
N ALA A 53 7.26 4.09 -4.10
CA ALA A 53 8.21 4.92 -3.38
C ALA A 53 7.74 6.38 -3.28
N ALA A 54 7.13 6.92 -4.34
CA ALA A 54 6.53 8.24 -4.33
C ALA A 54 5.38 8.35 -3.32
N GLU A 55 4.47 7.37 -3.26
CA GLU A 55 3.40 7.36 -2.25
C GLU A 55 3.94 7.17 -0.83
N LEU A 56 4.97 6.35 -0.65
CA LEU A 56 5.59 6.13 0.66
C LEU A 56 6.27 7.40 1.18
N ALA A 57 6.94 8.15 0.30
CA ALA A 57 7.51 9.45 0.62
C ALA A 57 6.43 10.48 0.98
N ALA A 58 5.25 10.44 0.33
CA ALA A 58 4.14 11.34 0.62
C ALA A 58 3.44 11.05 1.97
N VAL A 59 3.53 9.82 2.47
CA VAL A 59 3.00 9.37 3.77
C VAL A 59 4.03 9.55 4.91
N SER A 60 5.26 9.97 4.58
CA SER A 60 6.40 10.07 5.50
C SER A 60 6.19 11.05 6.65
#